data_AF-A0A4D5RTB8-F1
#
_entry.id   AF-A0A4D5RTB8-F1
#
_cell.length_a   1.000
_cell.length_b   1.000
_cell.length_c   1.000
_cell.angle_alpha   90.00
_cell.angle_beta   90.00
_cell.angle_gamma   90.00
#
_symmetry.space_group_name_H-M   'P 1'
#
loop_
_entity.id
_entity.type
_entity.pdbx_description
1 polymer ?
#
loop_
_entity_poly.entity_id
_entity_poly.type
_entity_poly.pdbx_seq_one_letter_code
_entity_poly.pdbx_strand_id
1 'polypeptide(L)'
;MTVANIAVCIAPSLFQLAVPRSTSASPRRRATTVGIPDQRELNENRAAHECLARMIIDHKKLFQIPLETLQQCRLEQLEPMTMDELGSLKTHLESCLHTLIMEAREKSKGWATVQHAEVELAFKKLGDGLPLRLWRCAVEVEAPPVELLTRILRERHVWDNTLLKWRHIAKLDKQSEVIQYICSSMKPQAPRDFCVLRAWRTELAKGSCALVELSVNHTDATVLLRGVRAVVLASRYLIEPCGAGKSRVTHISRVDLRGRTPDWYHKVYGSMCALLLIRLRDSFAQRADGPETKV
;
A
#
# COMPACT_ATOMS: atom_id res chain seq x y z
N MET A 1 9.60 -23.47 19.62
CA MET A 1 8.65 -22.80 20.53
C MET A 1 7.26 -23.41 20.29
N THR A 2 6.59 -23.95 21.32
CA THR A 2 5.28 -24.61 21.16
C THR A 2 4.14 -23.60 21.25
N VAL A 3 2.96 -23.94 20.73
CA VAL A 3 1.76 -23.11 20.83
C VAL A 3 1.39 -22.82 22.29
N ALA A 4 1.51 -23.82 23.16
CA ALA A 4 1.27 -23.66 24.60
C ALA A 4 2.21 -22.61 25.21
N ASN A 5 3.52 -22.65 24.89
CA ASN A 5 4.47 -21.68 25.44
C ASN A 5 4.15 -20.25 25.01
N ILE A 6 3.74 -20.06 23.75
CA ILE A 6 3.31 -18.74 23.24
C ILE A 6 2.04 -18.29 23.97
N ALA A 7 1.07 -19.19 24.13
CA ALA A 7 -0.20 -18.88 24.76
C ALA A 7 -0.04 -18.52 26.25
N VAL A 8 0.80 -19.23 27.01
CA VAL A 8 1.13 -18.89 28.41
C VAL A 8 1.70 -17.47 28.51
N CYS A 9 2.61 -17.09 27.61
CA CYS A 9 3.29 -15.80 27.68
C CYS A 9 2.39 -14.63 27.27
N ILE A 10 1.49 -14.83 26.31
CA ILE A 10 0.71 -13.74 25.68
C ILE A 10 -0.69 -13.60 26.27
N ALA A 11 -1.32 -14.69 26.72
CA ALA A 11 -2.70 -14.68 27.22
C ALA A 11 -2.93 -13.66 28.36
N PRO A 12 -2.03 -13.49 29.35
CA PRO A 12 -2.24 -12.53 30.43
C PRO A 12 -2.40 -11.08 29.94
N SER A 13 -1.60 -10.69 28.94
CA SER A 13 -1.69 -9.34 28.34
C SER A 13 -2.89 -9.21 27.42
N LEU A 14 -3.15 -10.22 26.58
CA LEU A 14 -4.23 -10.17 25.59
C LEU A 14 -5.61 -10.12 26.24
N PHE A 15 -5.81 -10.88 27.32
CA PHE A 15 -7.08 -10.95 28.06
C PHE A 15 -7.11 -10.01 29.28
N GLN A 16 -6.08 -9.17 29.46
CA GLN A 16 -5.99 -8.19 30.55
C GLN A 16 -6.14 -8.80 31.95
N LEU A 17 -5.61 -10.01 32.17
CA LEU A 17 -5.76 -10.77 33.41
C LEU A 17 -4.94 -10.19 34.58
N ALA A 18 -3.96 -9.33 34.28
CA ALA A 18 -3.03 -8.75 35.25
C ALA A 18 -3.24 -7.23 35.49
N VAL A 19 -4.29 -6.62 34.93
CA VAL A 19 -4.54 -5.19 35.12
C VAL A 19 -5.36 -4.97 36.39
N PRO A 20 -4.85 -4.22 37.40
CA PRO A 20 -5.70 -3.76 38.49
C PRO A 20 -6.74 -2.80 37.92
N ARG A 21 -8.01 -3.20 37.90
CA ARG A 21 -9.11 -2.35 37.48
C ARG A 21 -9.21 -1.15 38.45
N SER A 22 -8.99 0.07 37.98
CA SER A 22 -9.05 1.27 38.83
C SER A 22 -10.49 1.68 39.15
N THR A 23 -10.79 1.70 40.46
CA THR A 23 -11.57 2.66 41.27
C THR A 23 -13.00 3.08 40.95
N SER A 24 -13.67 2.70 39.85
CA SER A 24 -15.08 3.15 39.62
C SER A 24 -16.15 2.05 39.60
N ALA A 25 -15.86 0.83 40.06
CA ALA A 25 -16.84 -0.24 40.11
C ALA A 25 -16.90 -0.90 41.50
N SER A 26 -18.01 -0.63 42.21
CA SER A 26 -18.63 -1.39 43.31
C SER A 26 -17.71 -2.03 44.39
N PRO A 27 -17.89 -1.69 45.69
CA PRO A 27 -17.04 -2.14 46.81
C PRO A 27 -17.32 -3.59 47.27
N ARG A 28 -17.61 -4.53 46.36
CA ARG A 28 -17.58 -5.97 46.67
C ARG A 28 -16.26 -6.59 46.19
N ARG A 29 -15.21 -6.25 46.94
CA ARG A 29 -13.92 -6.93 47.18
C ARG A 29 -13.42 -7.90 46.11
N ARG A 30 -12.23 -7.65 45.56
CA ARG A 30 -11.06 -8.53 45.72
C ARG A 30 -9.79 -7.69 45.84
N ALA A 31 -9.28 -7.61 47.07
CA ALA A 31 -7.95 -7.08 47.34
C ALA A 31 -6.94 -8.11 46.83
N THR A 32 -6.11 -7.70 45.89
CA THR A 32 -4.94 -8.45 45.42
C THR A 32 -4.00 -8.69 46.60
N THR A 33 -4.02 -9.91 47.11
CA THR A 33 -3.00 -10.37 48.06
C THR A 33 -1.74 -10.60 47.24
N VAL A 34 -0.73 -9.78 47.48
CA VAL A 34 0.60 -9.91 46.87
C VAL A 34 1.15 -11.28 47.23
N GLY A 35 1.22 -12.19 46.24
CA GLY A 35 2.05 -13.39 46.32
C GLY A 35 1.45 -14.71 45.82
N ILE A 36 0.13 -14.91 45.84
CA ILE A 36 -0.48 -16.20 45.46
C ILE A 36 -1.83 -15.97 44.74
N PRO A 37 -1.97 -16.35 43.45
CA PRO A 37 -3.24 -16.26 42.74
C PRO A 37 -4.31 -17.13 43.42
N ASP A 38 -5.53 -16.61 43.54
CA ASP A 38 -6.64 -17.41 44.09
C ASP A 38 -7.09 -18.50 43.08
N GLN A 39 -7.82 -19.52 43.54
CA GLN A 39 -8.23 -20.64 42.67
C GLN A 39 -9.05 -20.18 41.44
N ARG A 40 -9.78 -19.06 41.57
CA ARG A 40 -10.55 -18.51 40.45
C ARG A 40 -9.64 -17.82 39.46
N GLU A 41 -8.65 -17.06 39.91
CA GLU A 41 -7.62 -16.44 39.06
C GLU A 41 -6.79 -17.50 38.34
N LEU A 42 -6.46 -18.62 38.99
CA LEU A 42 -5.81 -19.76 38.34
C LEU A 42 -6.68 -20.36 37.23
N ASN A 43 -7.99 -20.51 37.48
CA ASN A 43 -8.93 -21.03 36.49
C ASN A 43 -9.12 -20.05 35.31
N GLU A 44 -9.20 -18.74 35.57
CA GLU A 44 -9.30 -17.70 34.54
C GLU A 44 -8.03 -17.65 33.67
N ASN A 45 -6.84 -17.74 34.27
CA ASN A 45 -5.57 -17.85 33.55
C ASN A 45 -5.49 -19.12 32.71
N ARG A 46 -5.93 -20.26 33.25
CA ARG A 46 -5.98 -21.52 32.52
C ARG A 46 -6.93 -21.45 31.32
N ALA A 47 -8.13 -20.92 31.51
CA ALA A 47 -9.10 -20.77 30.44
C ALA A 47 -8.59 -19.82 29.33
N ALA A 48 -7.96 -18.71 29.70
CA ALA A 48 -7.37 -17.77 28.75
C ALA A 48 -6.21 -18.39 27.95
N HIS A 49 -5.35 -19.16 28.61
CA HIS A 49 -4.31 -19.94 27.96
C HIS A 49 -4.92 -20.96 26.99
N GLU A 50 -5.81 -21.84 27.45
CA GLU A 50 -6.43 -22.86 26.60
C GLU A 50 -7.17 -22.23 25.40
N CYS A 51 -7.87 -21.11 25.63
CA CYS A 51 -8.51 -20.32 24.58
C CYS A 51 -7.50 -19.82 23.54
N LEU A 52 -6.43 -19.13 23.96
CA LEU A 52 -5.41 -18.62 23.02
C LEU A 52 -4.67 -19.75 22.30
N ALA A 53 -4.35 -20.83 23.00
CA ALA A 53 -3.73 -22.00 22.39
C ALA A 53 -4.64 -22.59 21.30
N ARG A 54 -5.94 -22.71 21.58
CA ARG A 54 -6.92 -23.17 20.59
C ARG A 54 -7.05 -22.18 19.43
N MET A 55 -7.07 -20.87 19.71
CA MET A 55 -7.09 -19.83 18.67
C MET A 55 -5.87 -19.89 17.75
N ILE A 56 -4.68 -20.15 18.30
CA ILE A 56 -3.45 -20.31 17.53
C ILE A 56 -3.51 -21.59 16.68
N ILE A 57 -4.00 -22.70 17.23
CA ILE A 57 -4.14 -23.97 16.49
C ILE A 57 -5.14 -23.80 15.33
N ASP A 58 -6.31 -23.23 15.62
CA ASP A 58 -7.41 -23.10 14.66
C ASP A 58 -7.41 -21.76 13.89
N HIS A 59 -6.33 -20.98 13.94
CA HIS A 59 -6.28 -19.64 13.35
C HIS A 59 -6.75 -19.62 11.88
N LYS A 60 -6.40 -20.66 11.10
CA LYS A 60 -6.80 -20.78 9.70
C LYS A 60 -8.31 -20.90 9.51
N LYS A 61 -9.05 -21.43 10.49
CA LYS A 61 -10.51 -21.59 10.47
C LYS A 61 -11.21 -20.37 11.04
N LEU A 62 -10.67 -19.78 12.11
CA LEU A 62 -11.26 -18.63 12.79
C LEU A 62 -11.38 -17.38 11.91
N PHE A 63 -10.47 -17.22 10.94
CA PHE A 63 -10.48 -16.08 10.02
C PHE A 63 -11.09 -16.40 8.64
N GLN A 64 -11.83 -17.52 8.51
CA GLN A 64 -12.60 -17.80 7.31
C GLN A 64 -13.97 -17.12 7.40
N ILE A 65 -14.41 -16.54 6.29
CA ILE A 65 -15.77 -16.04 6.15
C ILE A 65 -16.63 -17.24 5.72
N PRO A 66 -17.73 -17.55 6.44
CA PRO A 66 -18.67 -18.60 6.03
C PRO A 66 -19.16 -18.39 4.60
N LEU A 67 -19.34 -19.48 3.86
CA LEU A 67 -19.74 -19.41 2.45
C LEU A 67 -21.11 -18.73 2.31
N GLU A 68 -22.01 -18.96 3.26
CA GLU A 68 -23.34 -18.38 3.32
C GLU A 68 -23.25 -16.84 3.42
N THR A 69 -22.33 -16.33 4.26
CA THR A 69 -22.09 -14.89 4.38
C THR A 69 -21.52 -14.30 3.09
N LEU A 70 -20.61 -15.02 2.42
CA LEU A 70 -20.06 -14.58 1.13
C LEU A 70 -21.14 -14.52 0.05
N GLN A 71 -22.04 -15.51 -0.02
CA GLN A 71 -23.13 -15.56 -1.00
C GLN A 71 -24.14 -14.42 -0.83
N GLN A 72 -24.32 -13.94 0.41
CA GLN A 72 -25.19 -12.82 0.71
C GLN A 72 -24.54 -11.46 0.39
N CYS A 73 -23.22 -11.41 0.19
CA CYS A 73 -22.50 -10.19 -0.13
C CYS A 73 -22.65 -9.85 -1.63
N ARG A 74 -23.24 -8.69 -1.94
CA ARG A 74 -23.14 -8.09 -3.28
C ARG A 74 -21.78 -7.42 -3.40
N LEU A 75 -20.81 -8.15 -3.93
CA LEU A 75 -19.47 -7.63 -4.19
C LEU A 75 -19.46 -6.95 -5.56
N GLU A 76 -19.71 -5.64 -5.60
CA GLU A 76 -19.42 -4.86 -6.80
C GLU A 76 -17.91 -4.84 -7.01
N GLN A 77 -17.46 -5.53 -8.06
CA GLN A 77 -16.05 -5.58 -8.44
C GLN A 77 -15.82 -4.52 -9.49
N LEU A 78 -15.00 -3.53 -9.17
CA LEU A 78 -14.41 -2.65 -10.18
C LEU A 78 -13.55 -3.52 -11.09
N GLU A 79 -13.96 -3.68 -12.34
CA GLU A 79 -13.18 -4.37 -13.34
C GLU A 79 -12.40 -3.36 -14.19
N PRO A 80 -11.10 -3.61 -14.45
CA PRO A 80 -10.34 -2.81 -15.40
C PRO A 80 -10.98 -2.84 -16.79
N MET A 81 -10.86 -1.74 -17.53
CA MET A 81 -11.27 -1.71 -18.93
C MET A 81 -10.38 -2.64 -19.77
N THR A 82 -10.95 -3.20 -20.83
CA THR A 82 -10.20 -3.87 -21.89
C THR A 82 -9.48 -2.85 -22.77
N MET A 83 -8.51 -3.31 -23.56
CA MET A 83 -7.80 -2.45 -24.50
C MET A 83 -8.73 -1.88 -25.59
N ASP A 84 -9.76 -2.63 -25.98
CA ASP A 84 -10.73 -2.23 -27.00
C ASP A 84 -11.70 -1.15 -26.46
N GLU A 85 -12.05 -1.23 -25.18
CA GLU A 85 -12.92 -0.25 -24.50
C GLU A 85 -12.27 1.11 -24.29
N LEU A 86 -10.93 1.19 -24.27
CA LEU A 86 -10.21 2.46 -24.13
C LEU A 86 -10.37 3.38 -25.35
N GLY A 87 -10.95 2.88 -26.46
CA GLY A 87 -11.13 3.63 -27.70
C GLY A 87 -9.79 4.13 -28.24
N SER A 88 -9.67 5.44 -28.49
CA SER A 88 -8.37 6.03 -28.81
C SER A 88 -7.51 6.11 -27.54
N LEU A 89 -6.75 5.05 -27.31
CA LEU A 89 -5.81 4.91 -26.19
C LEU A 89 -4.89 6.13 -26.07
N LYS A 90 -4.46 6.68 -27.21
CA LYS A 90 -3.66 7.91 -27.27
C LYS A 90 -4.38 9.10 -26.62
N THR A 91 -5.62 9.39 -27.00
CA THR A 91 -6.35 10.55 -26.45
C THR A 91 -6.70 10.34 -24.97
N HIS A 92 -6.99 9.10 -24.56
CA HIS A 92 -7.22 8.77 -23.15
C HIS A 92 -5.97 9.04 -22.29
N LEU A 93 -4.80 8.58 -22.75
CA LEU A 93 -3.54 8.81 -22.05
C LEU A 93 -3.16 10.30 -22.02
N GLU A 94 -3.36 11.02 -23.13
CA GLU A 94 -3.13 12.47 -23.20
C GLU A 94 -4.04 13.23 -22.23
N SER A 95 -5.31 12.82 -22.12
CA SER A 95 -6.25 13.36 -21.12
C SER A 95 -5.75 13.09 -19.69
N CYS A 96 -5.30 11.87 -19.39
CA CYS A 96 -4.73 11.54 -18.08
C CYS A 96 -3.49 12.37 -17.74
N LEU A 97 -2.60 12.62 -18.72
CA LEU A 97 -1.43 13.46 -18.56
C LEU A 97 -1.81 14.93 -18.31
N HIS A 98 -2.80 15.44 -19.04
CA HIS A 98 -3.31 16.79 -18.81
C HIS A 98 -3.91 16.94 -17.40
N THR A 99 -4.75 15.99 -16.98
CA THR A 99 -5.32 15.95 -15.63
C THR A 99 -4.23 15.88 -14.56
N LEU A 100 -3.19 15.07 -14.75
CA LEU A 100 -2.04 14.99 -13.83
C LEU A 100 -1.39 16.37 -13.61
N ILE A 101 -1.09 17.09 -14.68
CA ILE A 101 -0.43 18.40 -14.58
C ILE A 101 -1.30 19.40 -13.82
N MET A 102 -2.63 19.36 -14.04
CA MET A 102 -3.57 20.21 -13.33
C MET A 102 -3.67 19.84 -11.84
N GLU A 103 -3.87 18.54 -11.54
CA GLU A 103 -4.02 18.05 -10.17
C GLU A 103 -2.75 18.23 -9.33
N ALA A 104 -1.57 18.03 -9.91
CA ALA A 104 -0.30 18.18 -9.21
C ALA A 104 0.01 19.64 -8.84
N ARG A 105 -0.53 20.60 -9.60
CA ARG A 105 -0.36 22.05 -9.38
C ARG A 105 -1.47 22.67 -8.55
N GLU A 106 -2.52 21.91 -8.24
CA GLU A 106 -3.65 22.36 -7.41
C GLU A 106 -3.20 22.54 -5.95
N LYS A 107 -3.02 23.79 -5.52
CA LYS A 107 -2.43 24.12 -4.21
C LYS A 107 -3.39 23.99 -3.01
N SER A 108 -4.71 23.99 -3.19
CA SER A 108 -5.62 24.01 -2.01
C SER A 108 -7.07 23.56 -2.20
N LYS A 109 -7.66 23.62 -3.41
CA LYS A 109 -9.06 23.21 -3.57
C LYS A 109 -9.19 21.68 -3.56
N GLY A 110 -9.86 21.13 -2.55
CA GLY A 110 -10.23 19.71 -2.48
C GLY A 110 -9.18 18.73 -1.92
N TRP A 111 -7.95 19.16 -1.67
CA TRP A 111 -6.93 18.33 -1.01
C TRP A 111 -6.91 18.57 0.50
N ALA A 112 -7.10 17.50 1.29
CA ALA A 112 -6.92 17.50 2.73
C ALA A 112 -5.51 16.99 3.07
N THR A 113 -4.70 17.87 3.66
CA THR A 113 -3.32 17.54 4.08
C THR A 113 -3.32 16.59 5.27
N VAL A 114 -2.38 15.65 5.26
CA VAL A 114 -2.10 14.71 6.36
C VAL A 114 -0.68 14.95 6.82
N GLN A 115 -0.49 15.08 8.14
CA GLN A 115 0.85 15.24 8.69
C GLN A 115 1.68 13.97 8.46
N HIS A 116 2.88 14.15 7.92
CA HIS A 116 3.85 13.09 7.71
C HIS A 116 5.26 13.71 7.81
N ALA A 117 6.22 12.98 8.39
CA ALA A 117 7.53 13.55 8.74
C ALA A 117 8.37 13.95 7.53
N GLU A 118 8.34 13.15 6.46
CA GLU A 118 9.29 13.25 5.34
C GLU A 118 8.67 13.55 3.97
N VAL A 119 7.34 13.52 3.86
CA VAL A 119 6.63 13.53 2.57
C VAL A 119 5.44 14.47 2.70
N GLU A 120 5.21 15.30 1.71
CA GLU A 120 3.96 16.04 1.61
C GLU A 120 2.83 15.07 1.26
N LEU A 121 1.97 14.75 2.24
CA LEU A 121 0.87 13.82 2.06
C LEU A 121 -0.47 14.57 2.07
N ALA A 122 -1.31 14.30 1.08
CA ALA A 122 -2.67 14.80 1.03
C ALA A 122 -3.62 13.78 0.39
N PHE A 123 -4.92 13.91 0.64
CA PHE A 123 -5.93 13.12 -0.03
C PHE A 123 -7.11 13.96 -0.50
N LYS A 124 -7.82 13.47 -1.51
CA LYS A 124 -9.06 14.03 -2.04
C LYS A 124 -10.13 12.94 -2.03
N LYS A 125 -11.31 13.27 -1.50
CA LYS A 125 -12.49 12.41 -1.59
C LYS A 125 -13.16 12.66 -2.94
N LEU A 126 -13.50 11.59 -3.64
CA LEU A 126 -14.20 11.66 -4.93
C LEU A 126 -15.66 11.29 -4.70
N GLY A 127 -16.57 11.97 -5.39
CA GLY A 127 -18.02 11.78 -5.27
C GLY A 127 -18.58 10.68 -6.16
N ASP A 128 -17.77 9.68 -6.51
CA ASP A 128 -18.08 8.63 -7.49
C ASP A 128 -18.63 7.34 -6.85
N GLY A 129 -19.03 7.41 -5.57
CA GLY A 129 -19.58 6.28 -4.83
C GLY A 129 -18.53 5.28 -4.31
N LEU A 130 -17.28 5.37 -4.75
CA LEU A 130 -16.23 4.46 -4.32
C LEU A 130 -15.64 4.89 -2.97
N PRO A 131 -15.40 3.96 -2.03
CA PRO A 131 -14.79 4.27 -0.73
C PRO A 131 -13.27 4.57 -0.83
N LEU A 132 -12.73 4.73 -2.03
CA LEU A 132 -11.32 4.97 -2.28
C LEU A 132 -11.03 6.45 -2.46
N ARG A 133 -10.10 6.97 -1.65
CA ARG A 133 -9.57 8.33 -1.77
C ARG A 133 -8.48 8.37 -2.84
N LEU A 134 -8.36 9.52 -3.50
CA LEU A 134 -7.21 9.86 -4.32
C LEU A 134 -6.12 10.41 -3.38
N TRP A 135 -4.93 9.83 -3.40
CA TRP A 135 -3.81 10.24 -2.56
C TRP A 135 -2.75 10.97 -3.39
N ARG A 136 -2.20 12.05 -2.85
CA ARG A 136 -1.05 12.78 -3.40
C ARG A 136 0.08 12.71 -2.39
N CYS A 137 1.24 12.24 -2.85
CA CYS A 137 2.48 12.23 -2.10
C CYS A 137 3.52 13.04 -2.88
N ALA A 138 4.30 13.89 -2.23
CA ALA A 138 5.41 14.58 -2.89
C ALA A 138 6.69 14.60 -2.04
N VAL A 139 7.83 14.39 -2.68
CA VAL A 139 9.16 14.38 -2.07
C VAL A 139 10.20 14.98 -3.04
N GLU A 140 11.26 15.56 -2.51
CA GLU A 140 12.43 15.99 -3.30
C GLU A 140 13.48 14.88 -3.35
N VAL A 141 14.11 14.73 -4.51
CA VAL A 141 15.13 13.70 -4.76
C VAL A 141 16.33 14.30 -5.48
N GLU A 142 17.54 13.94 -5.05
CA GLU A 142 18.83 14.34 -5.63
C GLU A 142 19.10 13.61 -6.95
N ALA A 143 18.24 13.80 -7.95
CA ALA A 143 18.40 13.22 -9.28
C ALA A 143 17.66 14.02 -10.36
N PRO A 144 18.15 14.04 -11.61
CA PRO A 144 17.44 14.63 -12.75
C PRO A 144 16.12 13.90 -13.08
N PRO A 145 15.11 14.58 -13.69
CA PRO A 145 13.81 13.97 -13.95
C PRO A 145 13.84 12.70 -14.81
N VAL A 146 14.71 12.66 -15.82
CA VAL A 146 14.84 11.53 -16.74
C VAL A 146 15.40 10.29 -16.04
N GLU A 147 16.36 10.47 -15.12
CA GLU A 147 16.91 9.38 -14.31
C GLU A 147 15.86 8.83 -13.33
N LEU A 148 15.09 9.71 -12.68
CA LEU A 148 13.98 9.31 -11.82
C LEU A 148 12.90 8.54 -12.59
N LEU A 149 12.53 9.02 -13.77
CA LEU A 149 11.58 8.32 -14.63
C LEU A 149 12.10 6.93 -15.02
N THR A 150 13.39 6.82 -15.35
CA THR A 150 14.03 5.55 -15.68
C THR A 150 14.05 4.60 -14.48
N ARG A 151 14.37 5.10 -13.28
CA ARG A 151 14.33 4.34 -12.03
C ARG A 151 12.94 3.77 -11.75
N ILE A 152 11.88 4.56 -11.98
CA ILE A 152 10.49 4.12 -11.82
C ILE A 152 10.12 3.07 -12.88
N LEU A 153 10.47 3.31 -14.14
CA LEU A 153 10.04 2.46 -15.26
C LEU A 153 10.76 1.11 -15.34
N ARG A 154 12.07 1.11 -15.09
CA ARG A 154 12.97 0.00 -15.44
C ARG A 154 13.65 -0.64 -14.24
N GLU A 155 13.78 0.09 -13.14
CA GLU A 155 14.58 -0.34 -11.99
C GLU A 155 13.75 -0.45 -10.70
N ARG A 156 12.47 -0.84 -10.83
CA ARG A 156 11.57 -1.01 -9.67
C ARG A 156 12.12 -1.93 -8.58
N HIS A 157 12.90 -2.95 -8.97
CA HIS A 157 13.55 -3.87 -8.05
C HIS A 157 14.57 -3.20 -7.10
N VAL A 158 15.06 -1.99 -7.43
CA VAL A 158 16.02 -1.24 -6.61
C VAL A 158 15.34 -0.56 -5.42
N TRP A 159 14.10 -0.11 -5.57
CA TRP A 159 13.41 0.72 -4.58
C TRP A 159 12.11 0.12 -4.02
N ASP A 160 11.53 -0.88 -4.68
CA ASP A 160 10.35 -1.59 -4.19
C ASP A 160 10.72 -2.98 -3.68
N ASN A 161 10.99 -3.09 -2.39
CA ASN A 161 11.31 -4.37 -1.74
C ASN A 161 10.14 -5.36 -1.71
N THR A 162 8.93 -4.94 -2.10
CA THR A 162 7.78 -5.82 -2.20
C THR A 162 7.68 -6.48 -3.57
N LEU A 163 8.41 -5.99 -4.59
CA LEU A 163 8.38 -6.55 -5.93
C LEU A 163 8.90 -8.00 -5.92
N LEU A 164 8.06 -8.95 -6.31
CA LEU A 164 8.42 -10.37 -6.42
C LEU A 164 8.84 -10.73 -7.84
N LYS A 165 8.08 -10.26 -8.84
CA LYS A 165 8.33 -10.53 -10.26
C LYS A 165 7.68 -9.46 -11.12
N TRP A 166 8.24 -9.22 -12.30
CA TRP A 166 7.60 -8.43 -13.35
C TRP A 166 7.87 -9.05 -14.73
N ARG A 167 7.04 -8.71 -15.71
CA ARG A 167 7.23 -9.05 -17.13
C ARG A 167 6.64 -7.95 -18.01
N HIS A 168 7.25 -7.78 -19.18
CA HIS A 168 6.67 -6.99 -20.26
C HIS A 168 5.58 -7.82 -20.97
N ILE A 169 4.41 -7.22 -21.22
CA ILE A 169 3.28 -7.89 -21.88
C ILE A 169 3.22 -7.48 -23.34
N ALA A 170 3.10 -6.17 -23.61
CA ALA A 170 2.97 -5.66 -24.97
C ALA A 170 3.60 -4.28 -25.09
N LYS A 171 4.28 -4.02 -26.21
CA LYS A 171 4.77 -2.70 -26.58
C LYS A 171 3.73 -2.06 -27.48
N LEU A 172 3.25 -0.86 -27.13
CA LEU A 172 2.23 -0.17 -27.91
C LEU A 172 2.86 0.88 -28.83
N ASP A 173 3.77 1.68 -28.31
CA ASP A 173 4.58 2.63 -29.08
C ASP A 173 5.98 2.83 -28.45
N LYS A 174 6.64 3.96 -28.73
CA LYS A 174 7.97 4.29 -28.18
C LYS A 174 7.94 4.74 -26.71
N GLN A 175 6.78 5.19 -26.23
CA GLN A 175 6.54 5.83 -24.94
C GLN A 175 5.31 5.27 -24.21
N SER A 176 4.78 4.12 -24.65
CA SER A 176 3.68 3.41 -23.99
C SER A 176 3.79 1.90 -24.17
N GLU A 177 3.43 1.17 -23.11
CA GLU A 177 3.50 -0.29 -23.05
C GLU A 177 2.54 -0.83 -21.98
N VAL A 178 2.28 -2.14 -22.05
CA VAL A 178 1.58 -2.90 -21.02
C VAL A 178 2.60 -3.76 -20.30
N ILE A 179 2.63 -3.67 -18.98
CA ILE A 179 3.45 -4.53 -18.13
C ILE A 179 2.58 -5.24 -17.09
N GLN A 180 3.11 -6.34 -16.59
CA GLN A 180 2.55 -7.02 -15.44
C GLN A 180 3.61 -7.17 -14.35
N TYR A 181 3.23 -6.89 -13.12
CA TYR A 181 4.10 -7.10 -11.96
C TYR A 181 3.31 -7.58 -10.76
N ILE A 182 4.00 -8.21 -9.83
CA ILE A 182 3.41 -8.77 -8.61
C ILE A 182 4.22 -8.36 -7.39
N CYS A 183 3.53 -7.84 -6.38
CA CYS A 183 4.11 -7.40 -5.12
C CYS A 183 3.65 -8.30 -3.98
N SER A 184 4.55 -8.59 -3.03
CA SER A 184 4.24 -9.28 -1.80
C SER A 184 3.31 -8.44 -0.92
N SER A 185 2.45 -9.10 -0.16
CA SER A 185 1.64 -8.47 0.88
C SER A 185 2.10 -8.95 2.26
N MET A 186 1.75 -8.20 3.31
CA MET A 186 1.90 -8.69 4.69
C MET A 186 1.11 -10.00 4.84
N LYS A 187 1.80 -11.07 5.25
CA LYS A 187 1.17 -12.36 5.54
C LYS A 187 0.07 -12.16 6.61
N PRO A 188 -1.08 -12.87 6.51
CA PRO A 188 -1.38 -13.99 5.61
C PRO A 188 -1.96 -13.58 4.25
N GLN A 189 -1.95 -12.30 3.88
CA GLN A 189 -2.59 -11.87 2.64
C GLN A 189 -1.85 -12.38 1.40
N ALA A 190 -2.61 -12.74 0.37
CA ALA A 190 -2.06 -13.09 -0.92
C ALA A 190 -1.23 -11.93 -1.53
N PRO A 191 -0.25 -12.20 -2.39
CA PRO A 191 0.40 -11.17 -3.19
C PRO A 191 -0.60 -10.38 -4.05
N ARG A 192 -0.22 -9.18 -4.50
CA ARG A 192 -1.02 -8.33 -5.39
C ARG A 192 -0.44 -8.33 -6.78
N ASP A 193 -1.24 -8.79 -7.74
CA ASP A 193 -0.92 -8.84 -9.16
C ASP A 193 -1.48 -7.60 -9.85
N PHE A 194 -0.67 -6.95 -10.67
CA PHE A 194 -1.00 -5.71 -11.37
C PHE A 194 -0.71 -5.90 -12.85
N CYS A 195 -1.74 -5.73 -13.69
CA CYS A 195 -1.59 -5.57 -15.13
C CYS A 195 -1.91 -4.11 -15.44
N VAL A 196 -0.91 -3.35 -15.90
CA VAL A 196 -1.05 -1.91 -16.12
C VAL A 196 -0.61 -1.51 -17.51
N LEU A 197 -1.45 -0.71 -18.16
CA LEU A 197 -1.07 0.15 -19.24
C LEU A 197 -0.33 1.34 -18.64
N ARG A 198 0.85 1.66 -19.19
CA ARG A 198 1.62 2.83 -18.77
C ARG A 198 2.14 3.62 -19.95
N ALA A 199 2.19 4.93 -19.80
CA ALA A 199 2.76 5.84 -20.79
C ALA A 199 3.49 7.00 -20.12
N TRP A 200 4.58 7.44 -20.75
CA TRP A 200 5.45 8.47 -20.18
C TRP A 200 5.83 9.56 -21.19
N ARG A 201 6.27 10.71 -20.67
CA ARG A 201 6.83 11.83 -21.43
C ARG A 201 8.06 12.34 -20.71
N THR A 202 9.14 12.61 -21.45
CA THR A 202 10.45 13.04 -20.93
C THR A 202 10.73 14.53 -21.10
N GLU A 203 9.98 15.21 -21.98
CA GLU A 203 10.26 16.57 -22.42
C GLU A 203 9.02 17.46 -22.27
N LEU A 204 8.41 17.45 -21.08
CA LEU A 204 7.34 18.40 -20.78
C LEU A 204 7.91 19.79 -20.46
N ALA A 205 7.02 20.77 -20.30
CA ALA A 205 7.38 22.13 -19.97
C ALA A 205 8.41 22.19 -18.82
N LYS A 206 9.46 23.00 -19.01
CA LYS A 206 10.56 23.20 -18.06
C LYS A 206 11.40 21.93 -17.78
N GLY A 207 11.47 20.99 -18.72
CA GLY A 207 12.27 19.77 -18.57
C GLY A 207 11.64 18.73 -17.63
N SER A 208 10.34 18.81 -17.42
CA SER A 208 9.62 17.90 -16.53
C SER A 208 9.36 16.56 -17.22
N CYS A 209 9.25 15.50 -16.42
CA CYS A 209 8.84 14.18 -16.86
C CYS A 209 7.46 13.82 -16.28
N ALA A 210 6.70 12.99 -16.98
CA ALA A 210 5.47 12.43 -16.46
C ALA A 210 5.33 10.95 -16.81
N LEU A 211 4.63 10.21 -15.95
CA LEU A 211 4.22 8.82 -16.14
C LEU A 211 2.77 8.69 -15.70
N VAL A 212 1.94 8.05 -16.52
CA VAL A 212 0.56 7.67 -16.17
C VAL A 212 0.43 6.16 -16.29
N GLU A 213 -0.23 5.55 -15.32
CA GLU A 213 -0.49 4.12 -15.26
C GLU A 213 -1.95 3.89 -14.85
N LEU A 214 -2.59 2.93 -15.51
CA LEU A 214 -3.95 2.47 -15.23
C LEU A 214 -4.05 0.97 -15.49
N SER A 215 -4.93 0.29 -14.76
CA SER A 215 -5.12 -1.15 -14.96
C SER A 215 -5.89 -1.43 -16.24
N VAL A 216 -5.45 -2.46 -16.95
CA VAL A 216 -6.12 -2.98 -18.16
C VAL A 216 -6.26 -4.49 -18.09
N ASN A 217 -7.33 -5.00 -18.71
CA ASN A 217 -7.52 -6.42 -18.92
C ASN A 217 -6.88 -6.82 -20.25
N HIS A 218 -5.81 -7.62 -20.17
CA HIS A 218 -5.07 -8.15 -21.33
C HIS A 218 -5.09 -9.69 -21.29
N THR A 219 -5.34 -10.32 -22.42
CA THR A 219 -5.48 -11.78 -22.55
C THR A 219 -4.25 -12.55 -22.05
N ASP A 220 -3.05 -12.09 -22.40
CA ASP A 220 -1.79 -12.73 -21.99
C ASP A 220 -1.40 -12.48 -20.51
N ALA A 221 -2.09 -11.58 -19.83
CA ALA A 221 -1.82 -11.20 -18.45
C ALA A 221 -2.60 -12.09 -17.46
N THR A 222 -2.29 -13.39 -17.43
CA THR A 222 -2.82 -14.31 -16.40
C THR A 222 -2.30 -13.97 -15.01
N VAL A 223 -3.13 -14.19 -13.97
CA VAL A 223 -2.78 -13.83 -12.59
C VAL A 223 -1.55 -14.62 -12.11
N LEU A 224 -0.50 -13.90 -11.67
CA LEU A 224 0.74 -14.51 -11.21
C LEU A 224 0.64 -15.01 -9.76
N LEU A 225 1.39 -16.08 -9.44
CA LEU A 225 1.61 -16.59 -8.08
C LEU A 225 0.35 -16.76 -7.20
N ARG A 226 -0.81 -17.07 -7.81
CA ARG A 226 -2.11 -17.13 -7.11
C ARG A 226 -2.41 -15.86 -6.31
N GLY A 227 -1.94 -14.72 -6.81
CA GLY A 227 -2.19 -13.41 -6.23
C GLY A 227 -3.63 -12.95 -6.44
N VAL A 228 -3.93 -11.76 -5.93
CA VAL A 228 -5.18 -11.07 -6.17
C VAL A 228 -4.92 -9.93 -7.15
N ARG A 229 -5.68 -9.87 -8.25
CA ARG A 229 -5.60 -8.79 -9.25
C ARG A 229 -6.05 -7.48 -8.61
N ALA A 230 -5.13 -6.55 -8.42
CA ALA A 230 -5.43 -5.20 -8.00
C ALA A 230 -5.83 -4.33 -9.20
N VAL A 231 -6.58 -3.26 -8.93
CA VAL A 231 -7.10 -2.33 -9.94
C VAL A 231 -6.52 -0.94 -9.69
N VAL A 232 -5.63 -0.53 -10.58
CA VAL A 232 -5.04 0.82 -10.59
C VAL A 232 -5.99 1.75 -11.33
N LEU A 233 -6.81 2.48 -10.57
CA LEU A 233 -7.70 3.51 -11.11
C LEU A 233 -6.90 4.73 -11.56
N ALA A 234 -5.85 5.07 -10.81
CA ALA A 234 -4.85 6.06 -11.20
C ALA A 234 -3.53 5.78 -10.48
N SER A 235 -2.42 5.76 -11.21
CA SER A 235 -1.08 5.93 -10.66
C SER A 235 -0.31 6.85 -11.59
N ARG A 236 0.03 8.05 -11.11
CA ARG A 236 0.53 9.12 -11.97
C ARG A 236 1.69 9.81 -11.29
N TYR A 237 2.82 9.93 -11.96
CA TYR A 237 4.01 10.59 -11.47
C TYR A 237 4.27 11.84 -12.29
N LEU A 238 4.43 12.98 -11.63
CA LEU A 238 4.97 14.20 -12.20
C LEU A 238 6.32 14.47 -11.55
N ILE A 239 7.36 14.65 -12.37
CA ILE A 239 8.73 14.86 -11.92
C ILE A 239 9.20 16.20 -12.48
N GLU A 240 9.31 17.20 -11.62
CA GLU A 240 9.66 18.57 -12.00
C GLU A 240 11.05 18.92 -11.45
N PRO A 241 11.96 19.52 -12.24
CA PRO A 241 13.20 20.08 -11.69
C PRO A 241 12.90 21.12 -10.61
N CYS A 242 13.60 21.06 -9.47
CA CYS A 242 13.49 22.06 -8.40
C CYS A 242 14.81 22.80 -8.10
N GLY A 243 15.84 22.62 -8.94
CA GLY A 243 17.13 23.32 -8.85
C GLY A 243 18.21 22.47 -8.17
N ALA A 244 19.47 22.89 -8.30
CA ALA A 244 20.63 22.23 -7.67
C ALA A 244 20.76 20.71 -7.95
N GLY A 245 20.36 20.26 -9.15
CA GLY A 245 20.39 18.82 -9.51
C GLY A 245 19.25 17.99 -8.92
N LYS A 246 18.31 18.61 -8.21
CA LYS A 246 17.18 17.96 -7.57
C LYS A 246 15.92 18.01 -8.43
N SER A 247 15.05 17.04 -8.21
CA SER A 247 13.70 17.01 -8.75
C SER A 247 12.67 16.76 -7.67
N ARG A 248 11.52 17.41 -7.79
CA ARG A 248 10.33 17.14 -6.99
C ARG A 248 9.50 16.06 -7.68
N VAL A 249 9.32 14.93 -7.02
CA VAL A 249 8.48 13.81 -7.47
C VAL A 249 7.14 13.93 -6.78
N THR A 250 6.07 14.10 -7.57
CA THR A 250 4.68 14.05 -7.09
C THR A 250 4.01 12.79 -7.61
N HIS A 251 3.55 11.91 -6.72
CA HIS A 251 2.79 10.72 -7.05
C HIS A 251 1.33 10.89 -6.64
N ILE A 252 0.43 10.77 -7.62
CA ILE A 252 -1.02 10.75 -7.43
C ILE A 252 -1.50 9.31 -7.63
N SER A 253 -2.09 8.72 -6.60
CA SER A 253 -2.41 7.30 -6.56
C SER A 253 -3.83 7.02 -6.05
N ARG A 254 -4.52 6.13 -6.73
CA ARG A 254 -5.79 5.54 -6.33
C ARG A 254 -5.84 4.10 -6.85
N VAL A 255 -5.76 3.15 -5.93
CA VAL A 255 -5.68 1.73 -6.27
C VAL A 255 -6.62 0.95 -5.37
N ASP A 256 -7.42 0.09 -5.97
CA ASP A 256 -8.09 -0.99 -5.24
C ASP A 256 -7.17 -2.21 -5.19
N LEU A 257 -6.57 -2.46 -4.03
CA LEU A 257 -5.81 -3.68 -3.78
C LEU A 257 -6.73 -4.91 -3.67
N ARG A 258 -8.04 -4.77 -3.53
CA ARG A 258 -9.01 -5.83 -3.19
C ARG A 258 -8.73 -6.54 -1.85
N GLY A 259 -9.77 -6.89 -1.11
CA GLY A 259 -9.66 -7.59 0.18
C GLY A 259 -9.14 -6.72 1.35
N ARG A 260 -9.29 -5.40 1.24
CA ARG A 260 -9.03 -4.43 2.33
C ARG A 260 -10.34 -3.72 2.68
N THR A 261 -10.49 -3.37 3.95
CA THR A 261 -11.65 -2.60 4.41
C THR A 261 -11.52 -1.13 4.02
N PRO A 262 -12.64 -0.39 3.87
CA PRO A 262 -12.60 1.06 3.67
C PRO A 262 -11.77 1.81 4.72
N ASP A 263 -11.87 1.40 5.99
CA ASP A 263 -11.09 1.98 7.08
C ASP A 263 -9.57 1.79 6.90
N TRP A 264 -9.16 0.63 6.39
CA TRP A 264 -7.75 0.38 6.07
C TRP A 264 -7.25 1.32 4.97
N TYR A 265 -8.02 1.51 3.90
CA TYR A 265 -7.66 2.46 2.84
C TYR A 265 -7.54 3.89 3.37
N HIS A 266 -8.42 4.28 4.29
CA HIS A 266 -8.40 5.59 4.90
C HIS A 266 -7.18 5.84 5.79
N LYS A 267 -6.74 4.83 6.55
CA LYS A 267 -5.70 4.99 7.57
C LYS A 267 -4.30 4.60 7.10
N VAL A 268 -4.18 3.66 6.17
CA VAL A 268 -2.90 2.98 5.88
C VAL A 268 -2.40 3.26 4.46
N TYR A 269 -3.29 3.33 3.47
CA TYR A 269 -2.87 3.39 2.07
C TYR A 269 -2.01 4.63 1.75
N GLY A 270 -2.36 5.81 2.28
CA GLY A 270 -1.56 7.03 2.11
C GLY A 270 -0.13 6.89 2.61
N SER A 271 0.06 6.29 3.80
CA SER A 271 1.38 6.02 4.36
C SER A 271 2.18 5.01 3.55
N MET A 272 1.50 4.05 2.89
CA MET A 272 2.18 3.14 1.95
C MET A 272 2.71 3.87 0.72
N CYS A 273 1.93 4.79 0.14
CA CYS A 273 2.38 5.62 -0.98
C CYS A 273 3.56 6.52 -0.57
N ALA A 274 3.52 7.10 0.63
CA ALA A 274 4.62 7.90 1.17
C ALA A 274 5.91 7.06 1.33
N LEU A 275 5.81 5.88 1.95
CA LEU A 275 6.94 4.97 2.12
C LEU A 275 7.55 4.53 0.78
N LEU A 276 6.71 4.33 -0.24
CA LEU A 276 7.15 3.97 -1.57
C LEU A 276 7.99 5.09 -2.22
N LEU A 277 7.56 6.36 -2.09
CA LEU A 277 8.34 7.51 -2.55
C LEU A 277 9.62 7.75 -1.74
N ILE A 278 9.59 7.51 -0.43
CA ILE A 278 10.79 7.57 0.42
C ILE A 278 11.84 6.58 -0.09
N ARG A 279 11.45 5.33 -0.36
CA ARG A 279 12.38 4.33 -0.90
C ARG A 279 12.90 4.69 -2.28
N LEU A 280 12.05 5.28 -3.13
CA LEU A 280 12.49 5.82 -4.42
C LEU A 280 13.57 6.88 -4.21
N ARG A 281 13.33 7.87 -3.33
CA ARG A 281 14.33 8.89 -2.97
C ARG A 281 15.63 8.26 -2.46
N ASP A 282 15.52 7.37 -1.48
CA ASP A 282 16.67 6.74 -0.82
C ASP A 282 17.47 5.85 -1.77
N SER A 283 16.86 5.35 -2.85
CA SER A 283 17.57 4.60 -3.88
C SER A 283 18.57 5.46 -4.68
N PHE A 284 18.49 6.78 -4.60
CA PHE A 284 19.47 7.72 -5.18
C PHE A 284 20.47 8.24 -4.15
N ALA A 285 20.28 7.95 -2.86
CA ALA A 285 21.30 8.28 -1.87
C ALA A 285 22.55 7.46 -2.18
N GLN A 286 23.67 8.13 -2.45
CA GLN A 286 24.96 7.47 -2.57
C GLN A 286 25.23 6.74 -1.25
N ARG A 287 25.27 5.41 -1.27
CA ARG A 287 25.91 4.66 -0.19
C ARG A 287 27.39 4.98 -0.29
N ALA A 288 27.88 5.89 0.56
CA ALA A 288 29.29 6.13 0.74
C ALA A 288 29.94 4.92 1.43
N ASP A 289 29.96 3.76 0.76
CA ASP A 289 30.83 2.62 1.05
C ASP A 289 31.82 2.50 -0.11
N GLY A 290 32.57 3.58 -0.37
CA GLY A 290 33.81 3.51 -1.13
C GLY A 290 34.94 3.16 -0.17
N PRO A 291 35.92 2.31 -0.56
CA PRO A 291 37.02 1.97 0.33
C PRO A 291 37.74 3.27 0.69
N GLU A 292 37.87 3.55 1.98
CA GLU A 292 38.75 4.60 2.48
C GLU A 292 40.16 4.30 1.96
N THR A 293 40.57 4.95 0.89
CA THR A 293 41.98 5.04 0.51
C THR A 293 42.66 5.88 1.59
N LYS A 294 43.26 5.19 2.56
CA LYS A 294 44.24 5.78 3.46
C LYS A 294 45.42 6.24 2.61
N VAL A 295 45.60 7.55 2.52
CA VAL A 295 46.87 8.19 2.15
C VAL A 295 47.77 8.17 3.37
#